data_AF-A0AAU0N4N5-F1
#
_entry.id   AF-A0AAU0N4N5-F1
#
_cell.length_a   1.000
_cell.length_b   1.000
_cell.length_c   1.000
_cell.angle_alpha   90.00
_cell.angle_beta   90.00
_cell.angle_gamma   90.00
#
_symmetry.space_group_name_H-M   'P 1'
#
loop_
_entity.id
_entity.type
_entity.pdbx_description
1 polymer ?
#
loop_
_entity_poly.entity_id
_entity_poly.type
_entity_poly.pdbx_seq_one_letter_code
_entity_poly.pdbx_strand_id
1 'polypeptide(L)'
;MNTILKIMVFILLVVGLEVYAEDKPAVKERGAASVKFRRLLLSKPRRFSGVNREDNLNDIEVREIVAATHTIYPGAIVTIDAVKNGCPCEDGESCDAQVWVVLYEPGNTQGLMLSKISDRWTVGPVQKWWLEYDRLRTEKELLWRSTSTPVGRDDKAIEDEMKALRDRFPICFSEGDAGLSSESKS
;
A
#
# COMPACT_ATOMS: atom_id res chain seq x y z
N MET A 1 63.63 -33.12 17.24
CA MET A 1 62.22 -33.58 17.09
C MET A 1 61.19 -32.52 17.55
N ASN A 2 61.41 -31.22 17.32
CA ASN A 2 60.53 -30.19 17.93
C ASN A 2 60.21 -28.97 17.05
N THR A 3 60.46 -29.04 15.74
CA THR A 3 60.29 -27.91 14.82
C THR A 3 59.14 -28.12 13.83
N ILE A 4 58.95 -29.36 13.36
CA ILE A 4 57.87 -29.71 12.42
C ILE A 4 56.49 -29.65 13.10
N LEU A 5 56.41 -29.99 14.39
CA LEU A 5 55.16 -29.93 15.16
C LEU A 5 54.72 -28.48 15.45
N LYS A 6 55.64 -27.51 15.52
CA LYS A 6 55.31 -26.09 15.71
C LYS A 6 54.74 -25.44 14.44
N ILE A 7 55.18 -25.88 13.26
CA ILE A 7 54.70 -25.33 11.98
C ILE A 7 53.28 -25.83 11.67
N MET A 8 52.95 -27.09 11.97
CA MET A 8 51.58 -27.60 11.76
C MET A 8 50.54 -26.95 12.69
N VAL A 9 50.90 -26.60 13.92
CA VAL A 9 49.99 -25.88 14.84
C VAL A 9 49.77 -24.43 14.38
N PHE A 10 50.79 -23.79 13.78
CA PHE A 10 50.64 -22.42 13.27
C PHE A 10 49.78 -22.36 12.00
N ILE A 11 49.88 -23.35 11.11
CA ILE A 11 49.05 -23.41 9.89
C ILE A 11 47.58 -23.68 10.24
N LEU A 12 47.30 -24.51 11.26
CA LEU A 12 45.93 -24.74 11.73
C LEU A 12 45.29 -23.51 12.41
N LEU A 13 46.10 -22.58 12.96
CA LEU A 13 45.60 -21.32 13.53
C LEU A 13 45.37 -20.22 12.47
N VAL A 14 46.11 -20.22 11.36
CA VAL A 14 45.92 -19.20 10.30
C VAL A 14 44.76 -19.54 9.38
N VAL A 15 44.42 -20.83 9.18
CA VAL A 15 43.30 -21.24 8.30
C VAL A 15 41.95 -21.33 9.05
N GLY A 16 41.97 -21.31 10.39
CA GLY A 16 40.76 -21.46 11.22
C GLY A 16 40.00 -20.18 11.57
N LEU A 17 40.44 -19.01 11.06
CA LEU A 17 39.89 -17.69 11.42
C LEU A 17 39.06 -17.00 10.32
N GLU A 18 38.73 -17.70 9.23
CA GLU A 18 37.69 -17.28 8.27
C GLU A 18 36.33 -17.91 8.61
N VAL A 19 35.99 -17.88 9.90
CA VAL A 19 34.68 -18.28 10.42
C VAL A 19 33.84 -17.01 10.58
N TYR A 20 32.87 -16.87 9.68
CA TYR A 20 31.64 -16.07 9.81
C TYR A 20 31.80 -14.55 9.78
N ALA A 21 32.00 -14.02 8.57
CA ALA A 21 31.31 -12.79 8.21
C ALA A 21 29.80 -13.12 8.13
N GLU A 22 29.12 -13.03 9.27
CA GLU A 22 27.66 -13.08 9.34
C GLU A 22 27.07 -11.99 8.43
N ASP A 23 26.49 -12.46 7.33
CA ASP A 23 25.56 -11.75 6.49
C ASP A 23 24.38 -11.26 7.38
N LYS A 24 24.40 -9.97 7.78
CA LYS A 24 23.32 -9.31 8.54
C LYS A 24 22.33 -8.46 7.71
N PRO A 25 21.95 -8.77 6.45
CA PRO A 25 20.87 -8.03 5.79
C PRO A 25 19.46 -8.49 6.25
N ALA A 26 19.31 -9.74 6.69
CA ALA A 26 18.00 -10.36 6.90
C ALA A 26 17.14 -9.75 8.05
N VAL A 27 17.76 -9.12 9.06
CA VAL A 27 17.02 -8.55 10.21
C VAL A 27 16.46 -7.17 9.89
N LYS A 28 17.18 -6.34 9.13
CA LYS A 28 16.75 -4.99 8.76
C LYS A 28 15.62 -5.03 7.72
N GLU A 29 15.67 -5.98 6.78
CA GLU A 29 14.62 -6.18 5.77
C GLU A 29 13.29 -6.65 6.35
N ARG A 30 13.31 -7.57 7.34
CA ARG A 30 12.09 -8.01 8.04
C ARG A 30 11.38 -6.86 8.75
N GLY A 31 12.14 -5.94 9.36
CA GLY A 31 11.61 -4.74 9.99
C GLY A 31 10.89 -3.82 8.99
N ALA A 32 11.55 -3.47 7.89
CA ALA A 32 10.97 -2.58 6.87
C ALA A 32 9.72 -3.17 6.20
N ALA A 33 9.73 -4.48 5.87
CA ALA A 33 8.57 -5.17 5.32
C ALA A 33 7.36 -5.15 6.29
N SER A 34 7.61 -5.32 7.59
CA SER A 34 6.56 -5.26 8.62
C SER A 34 5.93 -3.88 8.77
N VAL A 35 6.73 -2.81 8.67
CA VAL A 35 6.26 -1.41 8.74
C VAL A 35 5.44 -1.06 7.51
N LYS A 36 5.92 -1.41 6.30
CA LYS A 36 5.18 -1.21 5.05
C LYS A 36 3.83 -1.93 5.08
N PHE A 37 3.82 -3.19 5.51
CA PHE A 37 2.58 -3.96 5.59
C PHE A 37 1.58 -3.36 6.59
N ARG A 38 2.06 -2.95 7.77
CA ARG A 38 1.21 -2.26 8.75
C ARG A 38 0.62 -0.97 8.19
N ARG A 39 1.43 -0.16 7.51
CA ARG A 39 1.01 1.11 6.91
C ARG A 39 -0.04 0.90 5.81
N LEU A 40 0.18 -0.09 4.96
CA LEU A 40 -0.79 -0.52 3.96
C LEU A 40 -2.12 -0.90 4.63
N LEU A 41 -2.12 -1.72 5.68
CA LEU A 41 -3.37 -2.08 6.36
C LEU A 41 -4.10 -0.88 7.01
N LEU A 42 -3.35 0.09 7.52
CA LEU A 42 -3.90 1.30 8.12
C LEU A 42 -4.42 2.29 7.08
N SER A 43 -3.90 2.25 5.84
CA SER A 43 -4.37 3.12 4.74
C SER A 43 -5.69 2.66 4.14
N LYS A 44 -6.21 1.48 4.52
CA LYS A 44 -7.49 0.97 3.99
C LYS A 44 -8.59 2.01 4.17
N PRO A 45 -9.23 2.47 3.08
CA PRO A 45 -10.34 3.41 3.15
C PRO A 45 -11.43 2.87 4.07
N ARG A 46 -11.86 3.71 5.01
CA ARG A 46 -12.94 3.43 5.95
C ARG A 46 -13.82 4.66 6.07
N ARG A 47 -15.11 4.43 6.27
CA ARG A 47 -16.04 5.48 6.67
C ARG A 47 -15.48 6.17 7.90
N PHE A 48 -15.47 7.50 7.87
CA PHE A 48 -15.06 8.34 8.97
C PHE A 48 -16.21 9.29 9.35
N SER A 49 -16.19 9.76 10.59
CA SER A 49 -17.01 10.88 11.02
C SER A 49 -16.29 12.19 10.66
N GLY A 50 -17.06 13.19 10.27
CA GLY A 50 -16.55 14.51 9.94
C GLY A 50 -17.71 15.49 9.86
N VAL A 51 -17.44 16.67 9.32
CA VAL A 51 -18.48 17.68 9.11
C VAL A 51 -19.35 17.24 7.93
N ASN A 52 -20.66 17.42 8.08
CA ASN A 52 -21.63 17.01 7.06
C ASN A 52 -21.50 17.88 5.80
N ARG A 53 -21.92 17.33 4.66
CA ARG A 53 -21.93 17.98 3.35
C ARG A 53 -22.43 19.43 3.39
N GLU A 54 -23.55 19.68 4.07
CA GLU A 54 -24.28 20.97 4.04
C GLU A 54 -23.42 22.14 4.50
N ASP A 55 -22.44 21.88 5.38
CA ASP A 55 -21.59 22.91 5.95
C ASP A 55 -20.27 23.11 5.18
N ASN A 56 -19.88 22.19 4.29
CA ASN A 56 -18.52 22.10 3.74
C ASN A 56 -18.41 21.94 2.22
N LEU A 57 -19.49 21.60 1.50
CA LEU A 57 -19.44 21.38 0.04
C LEU A 57 -20.42 22.30 -0.68
N ASN A 58 -19.94 22.95 -1.73
CA ASN A 58 -20.81 23.68 -2.65
C ASN A 58 -21.37 22.76 -3.76
N ASP A 59 -22.36 23.26 -4.51
CA ASP A 59 -23.02 22.49 -5.57
C ASP A 59 -22.08 22.06 -6.71
N ILE A 60 -21.02 22.82 -6.98
CA ILE A 60 -20.02 22.46 -8.01
C ILE A 60 -19.24 21.24 -7.53
N GLU A 61 -18.73 21.27 -6.30
CA GLU A 61 -17.99 20.15 -5.70
C GLU A 61 -18.85 18.89 -5.61
N VAL A 62 -20.13 19.03 -5.26
CA VAL A 62 -21.07 17.91 -5.27
C VAL A 62 -21.17 17.26 -6.65
N ARG A 63 -21.27 18.07 -7.72
CA ARG A 63 -21.31 17.55 -9.09
C ARG A 63 -20.01 16.86 -9.48
N GLU A 64 -18.87 17.40 -9.06
CA GLU A 64 -17.57 16.76 -9.29
C GLU A 64 -17.44 15.42 -8.57
N ILE A 65 -17.87 15.34 -7.31
CA ILE A 65 -17.88 14.10 -6.52
C ILE A 65 -18.75 13.03 -7.20
N VAL A 66 -19.96 13.40 -7.62
CA VAL A 66 -20.87 12.48 -8.33
C VAL A 66 -20.27 12.05 -9.66
N ALA A 67 -19.71 12.97 -10.44
CA ALA A 67 -19.07 12.67 -11.72
C ALA A 67 -17.87 11.73 -11.55
N ALA A 68 -16.97 12.02 -10.62
CA ALA A 68 -15.80 11.18 -10.31
C ALA A 68 -16.23 9.78 -9.87
N THR A 69 -17.28 9.68 -9.07
CA THR A 69 -17.87 8.41 -8.63
C THR A 69 -18.41 7.58 -9.81
N HIS A 70 -19.16 8.22 -10.71
CA HIS A 70 -19.76 7.56 -11.88
C HIS A 70 -18.73 7.10 -12.91
N THR A 71 -17.49 7.59 -12.86
CA THR A 71 -16.40 7.01 -13.67
C THR A 71 -16.07 5.57 -13.28
N ILE A 72 -16.31 5.18 -12.03
CA ILE A 72 -16.04 3.83 -11.51
C ILE A 72 -17.34 3.01 -11.44
N TYR A 73 -18.43 3.62 -10.98
CA TYR A 73 -19.73 2.97 -10.83
C TYR A 73 -20.82 3.73 -11.59
N PRO A 74 -20.93 3.51 -12.92
CA PRO A 74 -21.90 4.21 -13.75
C PRO A 74 -23.34 3.92 -13.28
N GLY A 75 -24.14 4.98 -13.07
CA GLY A 75 -25.56 4.83 -12.72
C GLY A 75 -25.84 4.50 -11.25
N ALA A 76 -24.81 4.36 -10.41
CA ALA A 76 -25.01 4.20 -8.97
C ALA A 76 -25.67 5.44 -8.35
N ILE A 77 -26.54 5.23 -7.36
CA ILE A 77 -27.07 6.31 -6.54
C ILE A 77 -25.97 6.69 -5.53
N VAL A 78 -25.59 7.97 -5.50
CA VAL A 78 -24.49 8.47 -4.68
C VAL A 78 -25.03 9.25 -3.49
N THR A 79 -24.70 8.80 -2.28
CA THR A 79 -24.93 9.54 -1.03
C THR A 79 -23.58 10.06 -0.53
N ILE A 80 -23.45 11.38 -0.44
CA ILE A 80 -22.24 12.03 0.08
C ILE A 80 -22.37 12.16 1.60
N ASP A 81 -21.37 11.67 2.32
CA ASP A 81 -21.35 11.64 3.78
C ASP A 81 -20.38 12.72 4.32
N ALA A 82 -19.58 12.39 5.32
CA ALA A 82 -18.61 13.29 5.93
C ALA A 82 -17.47 13.71 4.99
N VAL A 83 -17.07 14.98 5.15
CA VAL A 83 -15.83 15.55 4.60
C VAL A 83 -14.85 15.79 5.76
N LYS A 84 -13.58 15.50 5.53
CA LYS A 84 -12.49 15.86 6.44
C LYS A 84 -11.37 16.55 5.68
N ASN A 85 -10.69 17.46 6.36
CA ASN A 85 -9.47 18.08 5.85
C ASN A 85 -8.27 17.18 6.11
N GLY A 86 -7.28 17.27 5.23
CA GLY A 86 -6.08 16.46 5.24
C GLY A 86 -6.28 15.09 4.61
N CYS A 87 -5.18 14.58 4.06
CA CYS A 87 -5.12 13.29 3.40
C CYS A 87 -4.00 12.43 3.99
N PRO A 88 -4.09 11.10 3.83
CA PRO A 88 -2.88 10.27 3.90
C PRO A 88 -1.88 10.80 2.87
N CYS A 89 -0.61 10.91 3.26
CA CYS A 89 0.44 11.39 2.36
C CYS A 89 0.62 10.49 1.13
N GLU A 90 0.12 9.25 1.18
CA GLU A 90 0.07 8.32 0.05
C GLU A 90 -0.81 8.82 -1.10
N ASP A 91 -1.76 9.74 -0.84
CA ASP A 91 -2.52 10.42 -1.88
C ASP A 91 -1.77 11.63 -2.49
N GLY A 92 -0.58 11.96 -1.97
CA GLY A 92 0.29 13.03 -2.44
C GLY A 92 0.13 14.35 -1.67
N GLU A 93 1.12 15.24 -1.81
CA GLU A 93 1.17 16.54 -1.12
C GLU A 93 0.11 17.53 -1.60
N SER A 94 -0.38 17.37 -2.83
CA SER A 94 -1.46 18.21 -3.37
C SER A 94 -2.85 17.79 -2.91
N CYS A 95 -2.95 16.82 -1.99
CA CYS A 95 -4.21 16.37 -1.42
C CYS A 95 -4.55 17.17 -0.16
N ASP A 96 -5.69 17.86 -0.18
CA ASP A 96 -6.10 18.79 0.88
C ASP A 96 -7.33 18.33 1.68
N ALA A 97 -8.19 17.48 1.10
CA ALA A 97 -9.37 16.94 1.77
C ALA A 97 -9.77 15.55 1.27
N GLN A 98 -10.57 14.85 2.06
CA GLN A 98 -11.20 13.58 1.68
C GLN A 98 -12.70 13.60 1.98
N VAL A 99 -13.47 12.91 1.14
CA VAL A 99 -14.90 12.71 1.33
C VAL A 99 -15.23 11.23 1.23
N TRP A 100 -16.10 10.76 2.13
CA TRP A 100 -16.67 9.43 2.03
C TRP A 100 -17.99 9.49 1.29
N VAL A 101 -18.16 8.61 0.30
CA VAL A 101 -19.44 8.43 -0.39
C VAL A 101 -19.92 7.00 -0.24
N VAL A 102 -21.24 6.86 -0.14
CA VAL A 102 -21.92 5.58 -0.16
C VAL A 102 -22.62 5.45 -1.51
N LEU A 103 -22.34 4.34 -2.17
CA LEU A 103 -22.84 3.98 -3.48
C LEU A 103 -23.89 2.90 -3.31
N TYR A 104 -25.04 3.12 -3.93
CA TYR A 104 -26.12 2.15 -3.93
C TYR A 104 -26.41 1.67 -5.36
N GLU A 105 -26.36 0.36 -5.52
CA GLU A 105 -26.80 -0.39 -6.70
C GLU A 105 -27.78 -1.50 -6.24
N PRO A 106 -28.67 -2.01 -7.11
CA PRO A 106 -29.55 -3.10 -6.74
C PRO A 106 -28.78 -4.31 -6.18
N GLY A 107 -29.01 -4.63 -4.89
CA GLY A 107 -28.35 -5.75 -4.21
C GLY A 107 -26.92 -5.49 -3.74
N ASN A 108 -26.39 -4.27 -3.87
CA ASN A 108 -25.03 -3.95 -3.48
C ASN A 108 -24.91 -2.53 -2.92
N THR A 109 -24.19 -2.38 -1.82
CA THR A 109 -23.88 -1.07 -1.24
C THR A 109 -22.39 -1.02 -0.94
N GLN A 110 -21.71 -0.03 -1.49
CA GLN A 110 -20.26 0.10 -1.41
C GLN A 110 -19.87 1.48 -0.91
N GLY A 111 -18.78 1.54 -0.14
CA GLY A 111 -18.16 2.80 0.24
C GLY A 111 -17.03 3.14 -0.71
N LEU A 112 -16.92 4.42 -1.08
CA LEU A 112 -15.82 4.94 -1.88
C LEU A 112 -15.27 6.19 -1.20
N MET A 113 -13.95 6.27 -1.06
CA MET A 113 -13.29 7.48 -0.60
C MET A 113 -12.77 8.26 -1.79
N LEU A 114 -13.17 9.52 -1.91
CA LEU A 114 -12.57 10.45 -2.85
C LEU A 114 -11.63 11.38 -2.11
N SER A 115 -10.62 11.84 -2.83
CA SER A 115 -9.60 12.77 -2.38
C SER A 115 -9.67 14.01 -3.24
N LYS A 116 -9.60 15.19 -2.62
CA LYS A 116 -9.47 16.46 -3.31
C LYS A 116 -7.99 16.69 -3.58
N ILE A 117 -7.60 16.57 -4.85
CA ILE A 117 -6.21 16.60 -5.29
C ILE A 117 -6.08 17.72 -6.31
N SER A 118 -5.23 18.69 -6.02
CA SER A 118 -5.06 19.89 -6.85
C SER A 118 -6.41 20.59 -7.12
N ASP A 119 -7.18 20.78 -6.06
CA ASP A 119 -8.51 21.42 -6.05
C ASP A 119 -9.58 20.70 -6.89
N ARG A 120 -9.43 19.38 -7.12
CA ARG A 120 -10.43 18.56 -7.81
C ARG A 120 -10.74 17.28 -7.07
N TRP A 121 -12.03 16.95 -6.94
CA TRP A 121 -12.45 15.67 -6.37
C TRP A 121 -12.18 14.53 -7.35
N THR A 122 -11.42 13.52 -6.90
CA THR A 122 -11.08 12.35 -7.71
C THR A 122 -10.91 11.10 -6.84
N VAL A 123 -10.84 9.94 -7.48
CA VAL A 123 -10.43 8.71 -6.79
C VAL A 123 -8.92 8.78 -6.57
N GLY A 124 -8.52 8.96 -5.30
CA GLY A 124 -7.13 9.11 -4.90
C GLY A 124 -6.29 7.85 -5.14
N PRO A 125 -4.95 7.98 -5.20
CA PRO A 125 -4.02 6.85 -5.32
C PRO A 125 -4.31 5.70 -4.35
N VAL A 126 -4.58 6.00 -3.08
CA VAL A 126 -4.86 4.97 -2.06
C VAL A 126 -6.14 4.20 -2.39
N GLN A 127 -7.23 4.90 -2.71
CA GLN A 127 -8.50 4.26 -3.05
C GLN A 127 -8.36 3.43 -4.34
N LYS A 128 -7.69 3.95 -5.38
CA LYS A 128 -7.43 3.22 -6.63
C LYS A 128 -6.67 1.92 -6.37
N TRP A 129 -5.64 1.99 -5.53
CA TRP A 129 -4.86 0.82 -5.16
C TRP A 129 -5.73 -0.25 -4.47
N TRP A 130 -6.59 0.16 -3.54
CA TRP A 130 -7.47 -0.76 -2.82
C TRP A 130 -8.56 -1.38 -3.70
N LEU A 131 -9.12 -0.63 -4.64
CA LEU A 131 -10.06 -1.16 -5.63
C LEU A 131 -9.40 -2.27 -6.47
N GLU A 132 -8.17 -2.04 -6.94
CA GLU A 132 -7.44 -3.05 -7.72
C GLU A 132 -7.04 -4.27 -6.85
N TYR A 133 -6.62 -4.04 -5.61
CA TYR A 133 -6.30 -5.12 -4.69
C TYR A 133 -7.52 -6.00 -4.38
N ASP A 134 -8.68 -5.39 -4.13
CA ASP A 134 -9.92 -6.12 -3.86
C ASP A 134 -10.42 -6.85 -5.11
N ARG A 135 -10.26 -6.28 -6.31
CA ARG A 135 -10.52 -6.98 -7.59
C ARG A 135 -9.72 -8.27 -7.69
N LEU A 136 -8.40 -8.21 -7.50
CA LEU A 136 -7.51 -9.38 -7.54
C LEU A 136 -7.84 -10.39 -6.44
N ARG A 137 -8.18 -9.92 -5.24
CA ARG A 137 -8.57 -10.79 -4.12
C ARG A 137 -9.86 -11.55 -4.42
N THR A 138 -10.86 -10.90 -5.01
CA THR A 138 -12.12 -11.54 -5.42
C THR A 138 -11.89 -12.52 -6.56
N GLU A 139 -11.08 -12.16 -7.56
CA GLU A 139 -10.68 -13.07 -8.64
C GLU A 139 -10.03 -14.34 -8.07
N LYS A 140 -9.10 -14.17 -7.13
CA LYS A 140 -8.49 -15.26 -6.36
C LYS A 140 -9.57 -16.11 -5.67
N GLU A 141 -10.42 -15.51 -4.84
CA GLU A 141 -11.45 -16.26 -4.11
C GLU A 141 -12.38 -17.09 -5.00
N LEU A 142 -12.76 -16.56 -6.18
CA LEU A 142 -13.59 -17.27 -7.14
C LEU A 142 -12.88 -18.48 -7.75
N LEU A 143 -11.58 -18.40 -8.05
CA LEU A 143 -10.81 -19.54 -8.56
C LEU A 143 -10.76 -20.70 -7.54
N TRP A 144 -10.67 -20.40 -6.23
CA TRP A 144 -10.58 -21.45 -5.19
C TRP A 144 -11.93 -22.11 -4.96
N ARG A 145 -13.01 -21.37 -5.18
CA ARG A 145 -14.38 -21.90 -5.08
C ARG A 145 -14.80 -22.69 -6.32
N SER A 146 -14.15 -22.46 -7.47
CA SER A 146 -14.42 -23.23 -8.69
C SER A 146 -13.92 -24.66 -8.55
N THR A 147 -14.82 -25.64 -8.64
CA THR A 147 -14.47 -27.07 -8.70
C THR A 147 -13.95 -27.48 -10.08
N SER A 148 -14.08 -26.62 -11.08
CA SER A 148 -13.57 -26.83 -12.44
C SER A 148 -12.25 -26.10 -12.60
N THR A 149 -11.26 -26.73 -13.24
CA THR A 149 -10.02 -26.06 -13.68
C THR A 149 -10.42 -24.83 -14.50
N PRO A 150 -10.20 -23.61 -14.01
CA PRO A 150 -10.65 -22.42 -14.70
C PRO A 150 -9.97 -22.32 -16.06
N VAL A 151 -10.74 -22.15 -17.14
CA VAL A 151 -10.21 -21.72 -18.43
C VAL A 151 -9.89 -20.24 -18.28
N GLY A 152 -8.70 -19.92 -17.77
CA GLY A 152 -8.35 -18.56 -17.38
C GLY A 152 -6.95 -18.42 -16.78
N ARG A 153 -6.71 -17.27 -16.16
CA ARG A 153 -5.47 -16.92 -15.45
C ARG A 153 -5.21 -17.91 -14.31
N ASP A 154 -3.96 -18.34 -14.12
CA ASP A 154 -3.59 -19.23 -13.02
C ASP A 154 -3.43 -18.47 -11.68
N ASP A 155 -3.52 -19.21 -10.56
CA ASP A 155 -3.33 -18.69 -9.19
C ASP A 155 -2.03 -17.86 -9.08
N LYS A 156 -0.94 -18.42 -9.60
CA LYS A 156 0.39 -17.83 -9.52
C LYS A 156 0.43 -16.43 -10.14
N ALA A 157 -0.19 -16.23 -11.31
CA ALA A 157 -0.24 -14.94 -11.98
C ALA A 157 -0.98 -13.89 -11.13
N ILE A 158 -2.08 -14.28 -10.46
CA ILE A 158 -2.78 -13.38 -9.53
C ILE A 158 -1.90 -13.07 -8.32
N GLU A 159 -1.19 -14.05 -7.76
CA GLU A 159 -0.26 -13.81 -6.65
C GLU A 159 0.88 -12.87 -7.03
N ASP A 160 1.44 -13.03 -8.22
CA ASP A 160 2.49 -12.17 -8.76
C ASP A 160 1.98 -10.74 -8.99
N GLU A 161 0.76 -10.57 -9.52
CA GLU A 161 0.10 -9.26 -9.66
C GLU A 161 -0.17 -8.61 -8.29
N MET A 162 -0.71 -9.37 -7.32
CA MET A 162 -0.93 -8.87 -5.96
C MET A 162 0.38 -8.50 -5.27
N LYS A 163 1.46 -9.24 -5.52
CA LYS A 163 2.80 -8.93 -5.02
C LYS A 163 3.31 -7.63 -5.65
N ALA A 164 3.26 -7.51 -6.98
CA ALA A 164 3.66 -6.30 -7.69
C ALA A 164 2.84 -5.06 -7.26
N LEU A 165 1.56 -5.25 -6.92
CA LEU A 165 0.70 -4.20 -6.40
C LEU A 165 1.15 -3.76 -5.00
N ARG A 166 1.45 -4.71 -4.09
CA ARG A 166 2.04 -4.39 -2.77
C ARG A 166 3.40 -3.70 -2.88
N ASP A 167 4.22 -4.12 -3.85
CA ASP A 167 5.56 -3.55 -4.04
C ASP A 167 5.49 -2.09 -4.47
N ARG A 168 4.51 -1.73 -5.33
CA ARG A 168 4.26 -0.37 -5.80
C ARG A 168 3.38 0.48 -4.89
N PHE A 169 2.93 -0.02 -3.72
CA PHE A 169 2.15 0.81 -2.79
C PHE A 169 3.00 2.03 -2.38
N PRO A 170 2.48 3.26 -2.52
CA PRO A 170 3.21 4.47 -2.15
C PRO A 170 3.54 4.43 -0.66
N ILE A 171 4.80 4.63 -0.31
CA ILE A 171 5.25 4.77 1.07
C ILE A 171 5.74 6.20 1.21
N CYS A 172 5.17 6.96 2.14
CA CYS A 172 5.73 8.25 2.46
C CYS A 172 6.90 8.05 3.41
N PHE A 173 8.09 8.48 3.00
CA PHE A 173 9.20 8.62 3.92
C PHE A 173 8.98 9.93 4.68
N SER A 174 8.90 9.87 6.00
CA SER A 174 9.07 11.08 6.79
C SER A 174 10.48 11.60 6.53
N GLU A 175 10.65 12.89 6.29
CA GLU A 175 11.96 13.52 6.05
C GLU A 175 12.98 13.25 7.19
N GLY A 176 12.55 12.72 8.34
CA GLY A 176 13.40 12.23 9.42
C GLY A 176 14.12 10.90 9.16
N ASP A 177 13.78 10.14 8.12
CA ASP A 177 14.42 8.84 7.80
C ASP A 177 15.62 8.97 6.83
N ALA A 178 15.82 10.16 6.22
CA ALA A 178 16.93 10.44 5.31
C ALA A 178 18.23 10.86 6.02
N GLY A 179 18.21 11.07 7.35
CA GLY A 179 19.33 11.60 8.12
C GLY A 179 20.46 10.63 8.48
N LEU A 180 20.52 9.42 7.90
CA LEU A 180 21.51 8.39 8.25
C LEU A 180 22.51 8.03 7.14
N SER A 181 22.60 8.78 6.03
CA SER A 181 23.50 8.40 4.92
C SER A 181 24.34 9.52 4.32
N SER A 182 24.69 10.59 5.05
CA SER A 182 25.63 11.58 4.51
C SER A 182 26.48 12.28 5.57
N GLU A 183 27.28 11.53 6.33
CA GLU A 183 28.49 12.07 6.96
C GLU A 183 29.61 11.03 6.87
N SER A 184 30.48 11.21 5.88
CA SER A 184 31.94 10.99 5.98
C SER A 184 32.55 10.87 4.59
N LYS A 185 33.19 11.96 4.15
CA LYS A 185 34.53 11.97 3.55
C LYS A 185 34.87 13.42 3.23
N SER A 186 35.57 14.05 4.16
CA SER A 186 36.54 15.09 3.84
C SER A 186 37.93 14.56 4.17
#